data_AF-A0A4V2FSX7-F1
#
_entry.id   AF-A0A4V2FSX7-F1
#
_cell.length_a   1.000
_cell.length_b   1.000
_cell.length_c   1.000
_cell.angle_alpha   90.00
_cell.angle_beta   90.00
_cell.angle_gamma   90.00
#
_symmetry.space_group_name_H-M   'P 1'
#
loop_
_entity.id
_entity.type
_entity.pdbx_description
1 polymer ?
#
loop_
_entity_poly.entity_id
_entity_poly.type
_entity_poly.pdbx_seq_one_letter_code
_entity_poly.pdbx_strand_id
1 'polypeptide(L)'
;MFYLKTWLGICFLMSTIFVHAQEKPVVDIGGALRFNYNYSSWKDAQKKRGGDLGYDVFRLNAKAQYKGLKVNAEYRFYSEDFGGAMLKQGWIAYDFNKNDELHFGLTQVPFGITKYNSNSWFFSLNYYVGLEDDHDMGFKFTHQGEKWDYSLAFFKNAEELRFGNKSDVSNSRYSYDVSSIDLTGDGQSNIRNKEVNQLNGNLSYKIENSKAKHRLGVSAQYGGLYNLDTEEMGNHYALAAYYELQAGQFGVKAQVANYKYSAKNLDSEPENVIAMTAYGAPYLVASEANLYTLGLSYTIPLKWGPVSNVVIYNDFGYMDKAESNFESSIMNVTGAMFTAGNIYTYFDLAAGKNQPWLGSEWTNALASGTLDAKWEMRFNINVGYYF
;
A
#
# COMPACT_ATOMS: atom_id res chain seq x y z
N MET A 1 -31.60 35.28 -28.34
CA MET A 1 -31.77 36.22 -27.21
C MET A 1 -31.70 35.34 -25.95
N PHE A 2 -30.67 35.24 -25.11
CA PHE A 2 -29.38 35.90 -24.88
C PHE A 2 -28.36 34.79 -24.54
N TYR A 3 -27.13 34.86 -25.07
CA TYR A 3 -25.98 34.08 -24.59
C TYR A 3 -25.38 34.79 -23.37
N LEU A 4 -25.25 34.12 -22.23
CA LEU A 4 -24.49 34.65 -21.09
C LEU A 4 -23.12 33.94 -21.04
N LYS A 5 -22.10 34.64 -21.55
CA LYS A 5 -20.69 34.30 -21.36
C LYS A 5 -20.24 34.87 -20.02
N THR A 6 -19.99 34.02 -19.03
CA THR A 6 -19.26 34.40 -17.81
C THR A 6 -17.77 34.22 -18.03
N TRP A 7 -17.06 35.34 -18.13
CA TRP A 7 -15.60 35.40 -18.09
C TRP A 7 -15.15 35.41 -16.62
N LEU A 8 -14.49 34.34 -16.16
CA LEU A 8 -13.71 34.35 -14.93
C LEU A 8 -12.28 34.78 -15.28
N GLY A 9 -11.95 36.03 -14.96
CA GLY A 9 -10.59 36.54 -15.00
C GLY A 9 -9.77 35.94 -13.85
N ILE A 10 -8.80 35.09 -14.18
CA ILE A 10 -7.79 34.61 -13.24
C ILE A 10 -6.69 35.68 -13.18
N CYS A 11 -6.62 36.41 -12.07
CA CYS A 11 -5.48 37.26 -11.75
C CYS A 11 -4.31 36.36 -11.35
N PHE A 12 -3.36 36.16 -12.27
CA PHE A 12 -2.05 35.59 -11.97
C PHE A 12 -1.22 36.62 -11.22
N LEU A 13 -1.17 36.51 -9.88
CA LEU A 13 -0.13 37.14 -9.07
C LEU A 13 1.18 36.39 -9.33
N MET A 14 2.06 36.96 -10.17
CA MET A 14 3.44 36.51 -10.29
C MET A 14 4.17 36.77 -8.97
N SER A 15 4.24 35.77 -8.10
CA SER A 15 5.31 35.70 -7.11
C SER A 15 6.56 35.20 -7.81
N THR A 16 7.62 36.01 -7.80
CA THR A 16 8.94 35.66 -8.31
C THR A 16 9.58 34.62 -7.38
N ILE A 17 9.32 33.34 -7.65
CA ILE A 17 9.98 32.24 -6.96
C ILE A 17 11.40 32.13 -7.56
N PHE A 18 12.40 32.57 -6.79
CA PHE A 18 13.81 32.29 -7.09
C PHE A 18 14.08 30.80 -6.87
N VAL A 19 13.86 29.99 -7.90
CA VAL A 19 14.28 28.58 -7.90
C VAL A 19 15.79 28.54 -8.12
N HIS A 20 16.54 28.01 -7.15
CA HIS A 20 17.92 27.54 -7.38
C HIS A 20 17.86 26.36 -8.36
N ALA A 21 17.90 26.66 -9.66
CA ALA A 21 17.72 25.66 -10.70
C ALA A 21 19.04 24.95 -11.02
N GLN A 22 18.98 23.63 -11.13
CA GLN A 22 20.08 22.83 -11.66
C GLN A 22 20.27 23.10 -13.16
N GLU A 23 21.52 23.29 -13.60
CA GLU A 23 21.83 23.62 -15.01
C GLU A 23 21.82 22.41 -15.95
N LYS A 24 22.05 21.19 -15.43
CA LYS A 24 22.10 19.95 -16.21
C LYS A 24 21.08 18.93 -15.70
N PRO A 25 20.43 18.15 -16.59
CA PRO A 25 19.56 17.07 -16.15
C PRO A 25 20.37 15.99 -15.40
N VAL A 26 19.80 15.49 -14.31
CA VAL A 26 20.29 14.30 -13.61
C VAL A 26 19.34 13.15 -13.88
N VAL A 27 19.90 11.98 -14.18
CA VAL A 27 19.18 10.73 -14.34
C VAL A 27 19.83 9.68 -13.46
N ASP A 28 19.01 8.97 -12.71
CA ASP A 28 19.39 7.84 -11.85
C ASP A 28 18.53 6.63 -12.23
N ILE A 29 19.20 5.53 -12.58
CA ILE A 29 18.58 4.26 -12.92
C ILE A 29 19.00 3.26 -11.86
N GLY A 30 18.00 2.75 -11.15
CA GLY A 30 18.21 1.70 -10.16
C GLY A 30 17.30 0.52 -10.41
N GLY A 31 17.37 -0.47 -9.54
CA GLY A 31 16.51 -1.64 -9.67
C GLY A 31 16.67 -2.62 -8.53
N ALA A 32 16.01 -3.77 -8.70
CA ALA A 32 16.27 -4.93 -7.87
C ALA A 32 15.94 -6.22 -8.61
N LEU A 33 16.66 -7.29 -8.26
CA LEU A 33 16.30 -8.66 -8.60
C LEU A 33 16.09 -9.42 -7.28
N ARG A 34 14.92 -10.04 -7.14
CA ARG A 34 14.53 -10.77 -5.93
C ARG A 34 14.10 -12.20 -6.23
N PHE A 35 14.40 -13.08 -5.30
CA PHE A 35 13.94 -14.47 -5.25
C PHE A 35 13.26 -14.73 -3.91
N ASN A 36 12.32 -15.68 -3.90
CA ASN A 36 11.58 -16.03 -2.71
C ASN A 36 11.54 -17.55 -2.54
N TYR A 37 11.97 -18.04 -1.38
CA TYR A 37 11.69 -19.39 -0.93
C TYR A 37 10.52 -19.36 0.04
N ASN A 38 9.56 -20.26 -0.14
CA ASN A 38 8.42 -20.38 0.76
C ASN A 38 8.07 -21.82 1.11
N TYR A 39 7.60 -22.00 2.34
CA TYR A 39 7.07 -23.23 2.90
C TYR A 39 5.80 -22.91 3.70
N SER A 40 4.65 -23.40 3.26
CA SER A 40 3.33 -23.14 3.82
C SER A 40 2.72 -24.37 4.49
N SER A 41 2.18 -24.22 5.69
CA SER A 41 1.58 -25.33 6.46
C SER A 41 0.35 -25.96 5.82
N TRP A 42 -0.41 -25.21 5.01
CA TRP A 42 -1.63 -25.66 4.34
C TRP A 42 -1.41 -26.30 2.96
N LYS A 43 -0.16 -26.38 2.46
CA LYS A 43 0.15 -26.91 1.12
C LYS A 43 0.87 -28.27 1.21
N ASP A 44 0.12 -29.36 1.32
CA ASP A 44 0.68 -30.72 1.51
C ASP A 44 1.72 -31.13 0.46
N ALA A 45 1.47 -30.87 -0.82
CA ALA A 45 2.42 -31.19 -1.88
C ALA A 45 3.72 -30.37 -1.78
N GLN A 46 3.63 -29.09 -1.40
CA GLN A 46 4.80 -28.25 -1.18
C GLN A 46 5.60 -28.71 0.04
N LYS A 47 4.93 -29.09 1.14
CA LYS A 47 5.58 -29.64 2.33
C LYS A 47 6.39 -30.90 1.99
N LYS A 48 5.84 -31.80 1.17
CA LYS A 48 6.54 -33.01 0.69
C LYS A 48 7.80 -32.70 -0.13
N ARG A 49 7.82 -31.58 -0.86
CA ARG A 49 9.01 -31.11 -1.59
C ARG A 49 10.01 -30.34 -0.72
N GLY A 50 9.61 -29.97 0.50
CA GLY A 50 10.41 -29.16 1.40
C GLY A 50 10.40 -27.67 1.03
N GLY A 51 9.28 -27.15 0.50
CA GLY A 51 9.16 -25.75 0.07
C GLY A 51 9.45 -25.55 -1.41
N ASP A 52 9.24 -24.33 -1.90
CA ASP A 52 9.50 -23.95 -3.28
C ASP A 52 10.36 -22.68 -3.30
N LEU A 53 11.46 -22.67 -4.07
CA LEU A 53 12.29 -21.50 -4.36
C LEU A 53 11.95 -20.99 -5.76
N GLY A 54 11.58 -19.73 -5.88
CA GLY A 54 11.15 -19.14 -7.14
C GLY A 54 11.58 -17.69 -7.32
N TYR A 55 11.33 -17.21 -8.54
CA TYR A 55 11.43 -15.80 -8.90
C TYR A 55 10.38 -14.98 -8.13
N ASP A 56 10.77 -13.83 -7.57
CA ASP A 56 9.84 -12.87 -6.96
C ASP A 56 9.59 -11.72 -7.95
N VAL A 57 10.62 -10.90 -8.18
CA VAL A 57 10.49 -9.73 -9.05
C VAL A 57 11.83 -9.26 -9.57
N PHE A 58 11.81 -8.79 -10.80
CA PHE A 58 12.80 -7.87 -11.36
C PHE A 58 12.12 -6.51 -11.47
N ARG A 59 12.76 -5.44 -10.98
CA ARG A 59 12.22 -4.08 -11.06
C ARG A 59 13.24 -3.11 -11.57
N LEU A 60 12.75 -2.10 -12.27
CA LEU A 60 13.51 -0.96 -12.76
C LEU A 60 12.92 0.33 -12.20
N ASN A 61 13.81 1.18 -11.71
CA ASN A 61 13.50 2.50 -11.20
C ASN A 61 14.18 3.54 -12.08
N ALA A 62 13.44 4.55 -12.52
CA ALA A 62 13.99 5.70 -13.21
C ALA A 62 13.60 6.98 -12.46
N LYS A 63 14.62 7.74 -12.05
CA LYS A 63 14.46 9.08 -11.50
C LYS A 63 15.17 10.06 -12.39
N ALA A 64 14.52 11.17 -12.69
CA ALA A 64 15.13 12.27 -13.41
C ALA A 64 14.80 13.60 -12.75
N GLN A 65 15.72 14.55 -12.80
CA GLN A 65 15.49 15.90 -12.31
C GLN A 65 16.11 16.93 -13.25
N TYR A 66 15.37 17.99 -13.55
CA TYR A 66 15.86 19.14 -14.31
C TYR A 66 15.06 20.40 -13.97
N LYS A 67 15.74 21.47 -13.55
CA LYS A 67 15.14 22.78 -13.26
C LYS A 67 13.87 22.73 -12.37
N GLY A 68 13.91 21.92 -11.30
CA GLY A 68 12.80 21.76 -10.36
C GLY A 68 11.69 20.82 -10.81
N LEU A 69 11.74 20.30 -12.05
CA LEU A 69 10.88 19.21 -12.49
C LEU A 69 11.54 17.86 -12.16
N LYS A 70 10.78 16.95 -11.57
CA LYS A 70 11.20 15.60 -11.23
C LYS A 70 10.33 14.57 -11.96
N VAL A 71 10.91 13.42 -12.28
CA VAL A 71 10.22 12.21 -12.69
C VAL A 71 10.63 11.10 -11.74
N ASN A 72 9.68 10.25 -11.35
CA ASN A 72 9.95 9.01 -10.65
C ASN A 72 9.01 7.93 -11.19
N ALA A 73 9.60 6.86 -11.72
CA ALA A 73 8.87 5.70 -12.21
C ALA A 73 9.52 4.43 -11.67
N GLU A 74 8.70 3.51 -11.21
CA GLU A 74 9.10 2.16 -10.81
C GLU A 74 8.18 1.15 -11.49
N TYR A 75 8.76 0.34 -12.38
CA TYR A 75 8.05 -0.73 -13.07
C TYR A 75 8.57 -2.08 -12.59
N ARG A 76 7.65 -3.00 -12.31
CA ARG A 76 7.94 -4.30 -11.71
C ARG A 76 7.49 -5.41 -12.64
N PHE A 77 8.35 -6.40 -12.82
CA PHE A 77 8.08 -7.62 -13.56
C PHE A 77 7.92 -8.74 -12.53
N TYR A 78 6.71 -9.04 -12.08
CA TYR A 78 6.45 -10.23 -11.26
C TYR A 78 6.26 -11.46 -12.16
N SER A 79 6.20 -12.67 -11.58
CA SER A 79 5.72 -13.82 -12.36
C SER A 79 4.23 -13.67 -12.67
N GLU A 80 3.74 -14.39 -13.68
CA GLU A 80 2.34 -14.35 -14.12
C GLU A 80 1.36 -14.68 -12.98
N ASP A 81 1.70 -15.68 -12.14
CA ASP A 81 0.94 -16.06 -10.94
C ASP A 81 0.80 -14.94 -9.88
N PHE A 82 1.60 -13.86 -9.99
CA PHE A 82 1.52 -12.67 -9.13
C PHE A 82 1.13 -11.43 -9.93
N GLY A 83 0.31 -11.60 -10.96
CA GLY A 83 -0.24 -10.52 -11.77
C GLY A 83 0.67 -10.01 -12.88
N GLY A 84 1.90 -10.54 -13.00
CA GLY A 84 2.82 -10.20 -14.10
C GLY A 84 3.43 -8.80 -13.99
N ALA A 85 3.63 -8.15 -15.13
CA ALA A 85 4.29 -6.86 -15.18
C ALA A 85 3.32 -5.70 -14.88
N MET A 86 3.72 -4.78 -14.00
CA MET A 86 2.86 -3.71 -13.49
C MET A 86 3.66 -2.46 -13.11
N LEU A 87 3.01 -1.29 -13.21
CA LEU A 87 3.57 -0.02 -12.79
C LEU A 87 3.30 0.19 -11.30
N LYS A 88 4.34 0.20 -10.46
CA LYS A 88 4.16 0.41 -9.01
C LYS A 88 3.86 1.88 -8.70
N GLN A 89 4.59 2.78 -9.35
CA GLN A 89 4.41 4.22 -9.26
C GLN A 89 4.98 4.90 -10.50
N GLY A 90 4.43 6.05 -10.86
CA GLY A 90 4.84 6.80 -12.03
C GLY A 90 4.29 8.21 -12.00
N TRP A 91 5.13 9.19 -11.69
CA TRP A 91 4.68 10.57 -11.53
C TRP A 91 5.73 11.60 -11.96
N ILE A 92 5.23 12.78 -12.31
CA ILE A 92 6.00 14.00 -12.50
C ILE A 92 5.77 14.87 -11.27
N ALA A 93 6.80 15.57 -10.80
CA ALA A 93 6.64 16.56 -9.74
C ALA A 93 7.29 17.88 -10.07
N TYR A 94 6.80 18.94 -9.42
CA TYR A 94 7.40 20.26 -9.41
C TYR A 94 7.77 20.68 -7.99
N ASP A 95 9.01 21.10 -7.81
CA ASP A 95 9.53 21.65 -6.57
C ASP A 95 9.20 23.15 -6.49
N PHE A 96 8.33 23.54 -5.56
CA PHE A 96 8.13 24.96 -5.27
C PHE A 96 9.30 25.54 -4.49
N ASN A 97 9.86 24.73 -3.58
CA ASN A 97 11.07 25.01 -2.82
C ASN A 97 11.66 23.70 -2.30
N LYS A 98 12.64 23.78 -1.38
CA LYS A 98 13.32 22.61 -0.81
C LYS A 98 12.44 21.67 0.02
N ASN A 99 11.29 22.14 0.49
CA ASN A 99 10.39 21.41 1.38
C ASN A 99 9.04 21.06 0.72
N ASP A 100 8.64 21.79 -0.32
CA ASP A 100 7.31 21.72 -0.93
C ASP A 100 7.38 21.18 -2.37
N GLU A 101 6.66 20.09 -2.63
CA GLU A 101 6.55 19.48 -3.96
C GLU A 101 5.10 19.10 -4.29
N LEU A 102 4.70 19.30 -5.55
CA LEU A 102 3.43 18.84 -6.12
C LEU A 102 3.68 17.73 -7.13
N HIS A 103 3.05 16.58 -6.94
CA HIS A 103 3.10 15.41 -7.80
C HIS A 103 1.85 15.32 -8.67
N PHE A 104 1.99 14.79 -9.87
CA PHE A 104 0.92 14.41 -10.79
C PHE A 104 1.23 13.05 -11.41
N GLY A 105 0.29 12.11 -11.32
CA GLY A 105 0.41 10.75 -11.87
C GLY A 105 -0.05 9.68 -10.88
N LEU A 106 0.53 8.48 -10.99
CA LEU A 106 0.34 7.38 -10.05
C LEU A 106 1.26 7.56 -8.85
N THR A 107 0.73 8.07 -7.73
CA THR A 107 1.52 8.44 -6.54
C THR A 107 1.04 7.71 -5.31
N GLN A 108 1.94 7.47 -4.35
CA GLN A 108 1.57 6.88 -3.06
C GLN A 108 0.48 7.69 -2.35
N VAL A 109 -0.60 7.03 -1.96
CA VAL A 109 -1.67 7.56 -1.12
C VAL A 109 -1.10 7.93 0.26
N PRO A 110 -1.25 9.19 0.72
CA PRO A 110 -0.70 9.60 2.01
C PRO A 110 -1.63 9.15 3.15
N PHE A 111 -1.56 7.89 3.54
CA PHE A 111 -2.35 7.33 4.63
C PHE A 111 -1.48 6.51 5.60
N GLY A 112 -1.70 6.71 6.91
CA GLY A 112 -0.98 6.00 7.96
C GLY A 112 0.53 6.30 8.00
N ILE A 113 1.30 5.34 8.50
CA ILE A 113 2.77 5.39 8.48
C ILE A 113 3.26 5.27 7.03
N THR A 114 3.69 6.39 6.45
CA THR A 114 4.17 6.46 5.07
C THR A 114 5.65 6.08 4.94
N LYS A 115 5.87 4.79 4.74
CA LYS A 115 6.56 4.15 3.60
C LYS A 115 6.45 2.65 3.78
N TYR A 116 6.68 2.20 5.02
CA TYR A 116 6.48 0.82 5.48
C TYR A 116 5.95 0.87 6.92
N ASN A 117 4.73 0.37 7.16
CA ASN A 117 4.12 0.32 8.49
C ASN A 117 4.63 -0.88 9.32
N SER A 118 5.31 -1.82 8.68
CA SER A 118 5.94 -2.99 9.29
C SER A 118 7.43 -3.06 8.96
N ASN A 119 8.10 -4.10 9.46
CA ASN A 119 9.51 -4.40 9.19
C ASN A 119 9.67 -5.61 8.24
N SER A 120 8.71 -6.54 8.26
CA SER A 120 8.73 -7.78 7.48
C SER A 120 8.50 -7.60 5.98
N TRP A 121 8.81 -8.63 5.19
CA TRP A 121 8.53 -8.65 3.74
C TRP A 121 7.04 -8.62 3.41
N PHE A 122 6.18 -9.04 4.35
CA PHE A 122 4.74 -9.21 4.12
C PHE A 122 3.91 -7.93 4.28
N PHE A 123 4.54 -6.80 4.63
CA PHE A 123 3.81 -5.59 5.07
C PHE A 123 2.95 -5.84 6.33
N SER A 124 2.15 -4.84 6.74
CA SER A 124 1.17 -5.03 7.81
C SER A 124 -0.19 -5.46 7.26
N LEU A 125 -1.14 -5.78 8.15
CA LEU A 125 -2.49 -6.13 7.75
C LEU A 125 -3.21 -5.00 6.98
N ASN A 126 -2.80 -3.74 7.16
CA ASN A 126 -3.31 -2.59 6.42
C ASN A 126 -3.05 -2.70 4.91
N TYR A 127 -1.96 -3.36 4.49
CA TYR A 127 -1.61 -3.53 3.09
C TYR A 127 -2.69 -4.28 2.32
N TYR A 128 -3.21 -5.35 2.92
CA TYR A 128 -4.21 -6.22 2.31
C TYR A 128 -5.63 -5.62 2.30
N VAL A 129 -5.80 -4.38 2.76
CA VAL A 129 -7.07 -3.64 2.68
C VAL A 129 -6.88 -2.25 2.05
N GLY A 130 -5.77 -2.03 1.33
CA GLY A 130 -5.52 -0.78 0.59
C GLY A 130 -5.11 0.41 1.47
N LEU A 131 -4.68 0.20 2.71
CA LEU A 131 -4.34 1.26 3.68
C LEU A 131 -2.85 1.34 4.01
N GLU A 132 -1.98 0.65 3.26
CA GLU A 132 -0.51 0.73 3.36
C GLU A 132 0.12 0.56 1.98
N ASP A 133 1.21 1.29 1.70
CA ASP A 133 1.94 1.31 0.41
C ASP A 133 1.04 1.31 -0.83
N ASP A 134 -0.07 2.05 -0.73
CA ASP A 134 -1.08 2.17 -1.77
C ASP A 134 -0.78 3.34 -2.72
N HIS A 135 -1.12 3.23 -4.03
CA HIS A 135 -0.77 4.20 -5.08
C HIS A 135 -1.95 4.43 -6.03
N ASP A 136 -2.33 5.70 -6.16
CA ASP A 136 -3.50 6.14 -6.91
C ASP A 136 -3.18 7.22 -7.94
N MET A 137 -4.08 7.40 -8.92
CA MET A 137 -3.95 8.36 -10.01
C MET A 137 -4.50 9.73 -9.60
N GLY A 138 -3.63 10.73 -9.49
CA GLY A 138 -4.08 12.07 -9.10
C GLY A 138 -2.98 13.10 -8.87
N PHE A 139 -3.27 14.02 -7.95
CA PHE A 139 -2.37 15.07 -7.52
C PHE A 139 -2.05 14.90 -6.04
N LYS A 140 -0.79 15.12 -5.66
CA LYS A 140 -0.38 15.10 -4.26
C LYS A 140 0.58 16.23 -3.97
N PHE A 141 0.21 17.09 -3.03
CA PHE A 141 1.12 18.07 -2.45
C PHE A 141 1.77 17.48 -1.19
N THR A 142 3.08 17.68 -1.02
CA THR A 142 3.79 17.29 0.19
C THR A 142 4.66 18.44 0.71
N HIS A 143 4.69 18.58 2.03
CA HIS A 143 5.59 19.47 2.78
C HIS A 143 6.44 18.63 3.74
N GLN A 144 7.75 18.79 3.68
CA GLN A 144 8.69 18.17 4.62
C GLN A 144 9.44 19.25 5.41
N GLY A 145 8.99 19.52 6.64
CA GLY A 145 9.54 20.57 7.49
C GLY A 145 10.51 20.04 8.55
N GLU A 146 10.97 20.89 9.48
CA GLU A 146 11.79 20.43 10.60
C GLU A 146 10.99 19.67 11.65
N LYS A 147 9.78 20.16 11.96
CA LYS A 147 8.88 19.59 12.97
C LYS A 147 7.62 18.96 12.40
N TRP A 148 7.14 19.46 11.27
CA TRP A 148 5.88 19.02 10.68
C TRP A 148 6.13 18.48 9.28
N ASP A 149 5.60 17.30 9.00
CA ASP A 149 5.44 16.80 7.64
C ASP A 149 3.94 16.66 7.38
N TYR A 150 3.47 17.09 6.22
CA TYR A 150 2.08 16.89 5.82
C TYR A 150 1.93 16.64 4.34
N SER A 151 0.83 16.02 3.96
CA SER A 151 0.48 15.76 2.57
C SER A 151 -1.02 15.93 2.38
N LEU A 152 -1.39 16.51 1.24
CA LEU A 152 -2.77 16.64 0.80
C LEU A 152 -2.84 16.09 -0.62
N ALA A 153 -3.80 15.21 -0.89
CA ALA A 153 -3.94 14.60 -2.20
C ALA A 153 -5.39 14.59 -2.66
N PHE A 154 -5.56 14.65 -3.98
CA PHE A 154 -6.80 14.33 -4.67
C PHE A 154 -6.51 13.23 -5.68
N PHE A 155 -7.23 12.12 -5.57
CA PHE A 155 -7.15 11.01 -6.50
C PHE A 155 -8.43 10.92 -7.32
N LYS A 156 -8.27 10.93 -8.64
CA LYS A 156 -9.42 10.81 -9.55
C LYS A 156 -9.99 9.40 -9.50
N ASN A 157 -9.13 8.41 -9.32
CA ASN A 157 -9.38 6.99 -9.28
C ASN A 157 -8.14 6.24 -8.76
N ALA A 158 -8.35 4.95 -8.50
CA ALA A 158 -7.34 3.89 -8.34
C ALA A 158 -6.27 3.84 -9.47
N GLU A 159 -5.38 2.86 -9.46
CA GLU A 159 -4.49 2.49 -10.61
C GLU A 159 -5.33 2.03 -11.83
N GLU A 160 -5.83 2.99 -12.60
CA GLU A 160 -6.61 2.71 -13.81
C GLU A 160 -5.70 2.40 -14.99
N LEU A 161 -5.84 1.17 -15.49
CA LEU A 161 -5.11 0.67 -16.66
C LEU A 161 -6.05 0.43 -17.86
N ARG A 162 -7.36 0.50 -17.66
CA ARG A 162 -8.40 0.18 -18.65
C ARG A 162 -9.38 1.34 -18.80
N PHE A 163 -9.19 2.12 -19.86
CA PHE A 163 -10.06 3.23 -20.18
C PHE A 163 -11.41 2.75 -20.73
N GLY A 164 -12.49 2.94 -19.97
CA GLY A 164 -13.84 2.56 -20.35
C GLY A 164 -14.87 3.08 -19.35
N ASN A 165 -16.14 3.19 -19.76
CA ASN A 165 -17.23 3.63 -18.88
C ASN A 165 -17.74 2.53 -17.95
N LYS A 166 -17.57 1.25 -18.32
CA LYS A 166 -17.92 0.07 -17.51
C LYS A 166 -16.78 -0.94 -17.36
N SER A 167 -15.54 -0.47 -17.50
CA SER A 167 -14.36 -1.32 -17.30
C SER A 167 -14.13 -1.58 -15.82
N ASP A 168 -14.12 -2.86 -15.45
CA ASP A 168 -13.62 -3.30 -14.16
C ASP A 168 -12.13 -2.98 -14.04
N VAL A 169 -11.70 -2.75 -12.79
CA VAL A 169 -10.29 -2.56 -12.45
C VAL A 169 -9.51 -3.84 -12.78
N SER A 170 -8.26 -3.69 -13.24
CA SER A 170 -7.39 -4.82 -13.55
C SER A 170 -6.94 -5.53 -12.27
N ASN A 171 -7.01 -6.86 -12.24
CA ASN A 171 -6.42 -7.63 -11.13
C ASN A 171 -4.88 -7.58 -11.15
N SER A 172 -4.28 -7.41 -12.34
CA SER A 172 -2.83 -7.26 -12.53
C SER A 172 -2.38 -5.84 -12.19
N ARG A 173 -2.21 -5.59 -10.89
CA ARG A 173 -1.85 -4.29 -10.33
C ARG A 173 -1.12 -4.43 -9.00
N TYR A 174 -0.42 -3.37 -8.57
CA TYR A 174 0.41 -3.42 -7.37
C TYR A 174 -0.37 -3.19 -6.07
N SER A 175 -1.27 -2.21 -6.15
CA SER A 175 -2.07 -1.71 -5.04
C SER A 175 -3.37 -2.49 -4.86
N TYR A 176 -3.76 -2.70 -3.60
CA TYR A 176 -5.06 -3.28 -3.28
C TYR A 176 -6.10 -2.18 -3.22
N ASP A 177 -7.11 -2.28 -4.07
CA ASP A 177 -8.18 -1.29 -4.14
C ASP A 177 -9.51 -1.97 -4.44
N VAL A 178 -10.58 -1.19 -4.30
CA VAL A 178 -11.93 -1.61 -4.63
C VAL A 178 -12.03 -2.01 -6.10
N SER A 179 -12.69 -3.14 -6.33
CA SER A 179 -12.80 -3.78 -7.63
C SER A 179 -14.12 -4.56 -7.73
N SER A 180 -14.07 -5.67 -8.47
CA SER A 180 -15.19 -6.55 -8.79
C SER A 180 -14.74 -8.00 -8.61
N ILE A 181 -15.68 -8.91 -8.37
CA ILE A 181 -15.36 -10.33 -8.21
C ILE A 181 -16.47 -11.21 -8.79
N ASP A 182 -16.11 -12.24 -9.53
CA ASP A 182 -17.06 -13.27 -9.96
C ASP A 182 -17.30 -14.24 -8.80
N LEU A 183 -18.47 -14.13 -8.15
CA LEU A 183 -18.82 -14.95 -6.99
C LEU A 183 -19.31 -16.35 -7.38
N THR A 184 -19.84 -16.50 -8.59
CA THR A 184 -20.51 -17.73 -9.05
C THR A 184 -19.63 -18.57 -9.97
N GLY A 185 -18.54 -18.00 -10.48
CA GLY A 185 -17.64 -18.62 -11.45
C GLY A 185 -18.25 -18.72 -12.86
N ASP A 186 -19.29 -17.94 -13.17
CA ASP A 186 -19.98 -17.98 -14.46
C ASP A 186 -19.40 -17.01 -15.51
N GLY A 187 -18.36 -16.27 -15.14
CA GLY A 187 -17.69 -15.26 -15.96
C GLY A 187 -18.31 -13.87 -15.86
N GLN A 188 -19.34 -13.68 -15.04
CA GLN A 188 -19.92 -12.37 -14.73
C GLN A 188 -19.47 -11.90 -13.36
N SER A 189 -18.93 -10.68 -13.31
CA SER A 189 -18.53 -10.07 -12.04
C SER A 189 -19.74 -9.58 -11.24
N ASN A 190 -19.63 -9.65 -9.92
CA ASN A 190 -20.52 -9.08 -8.92
C ASN A 190 -19.79 -7.99 -8.11
N ILE A 191 -20.56 -7.23 -7.33
CA ILE A 191 -20.05 -6.22 -6.37
C ILE A 191 -19.12 -5.24 -7.12
N ARG A 192 -19.55 -4.81 -8.30
CA ARG A 192 -18.68 -4.11 -9.27
C ARG A 192 -18.51 -2.64 -8.91
N ASN A 193 -17.52 -2.31 -8.09
CA ASN A 193 -17.31 -0.96 -7.58
C ASN A 193 -15.93 -0.40 -7.97
N LYS A 194 -15.81 0.93 -7.98
CA LYS A 194 -14.55 1.64 -8.24
C LYS A 194 -14.41 2.85 -7.32
N GLU A 195 -13.21 3.04 -6.78
CA GLU A 195 -12.85 4.27 -6.06
C GLU A 195 -12.69 5.43 -7.03
N VAL A 196 -13.34 6.55 -6.72
CA VAL A 196 -13.29 7.77 -7.53
C VAL A 196 -13.35 9.03 -6.68
N ASN A 197 -12.66 10.08 -7.12
CA ASN A 197 -12.72 11.42 -6.52
C ASN A 197 -12.44 11.41 -5.00
N GLN A 198 -11.32 10.81 -4.61
CA GLN A 198 -10.89 10.69 -3.22
C GLN A 198 -10.04 11.90 -2.79
N LEU A 199 -10.27 12.41 -1.59
CA LEU A 199 -9.40 13.36 -0.90
C LEU A 199 -8.67 12.65 0.23
N ASN A 200 -7.37 12.89 0.37
CA ASN A 200 -6.55 12.34 1.44
C ASN A 200 -5.74 13.43 2.12
N GLY A 201 -5.54 13.26 3.43
CA GLY A 201 -4.68 14.10 4.24
C GLY A 201 -3.85 13.26 5.20
N ASN A 202 -2.57 13.60 5.34
CA ASN A 202 -1.69 13.07 6.37
C ASN A 202 -0.95 14.22 7.06
N LEU A 203 -0.88 14.18 8.38
CA LEU A 203 -0.16 15.16 9.19
C LEU A 203 0.67 14.42 10.23
N SER A 204 1.95 14.75 10.33
CA SER A 204 2.84 14.19 11.33
C SER A 204 3.72 15.23 12.01
N TYR A 205 3.95 15.03 13.30
CA TYR A 205 4.81 15.84 14.15
C TYR A 205 6.04 15.05 14.58
N LYS A 206 7.21 15.66 14.41
CA LYS A 206 8.52 15.10 14.72
C LYS A 206 9.06 15.67 16.03
N ILE A 207 9.48 14.78 16.92
CA ILE A 207 10.18 15.13 18.15
C ILE A 207 11.51 14.40 18.12
N GLU A 208 12.59 15.15 17.97
CA GLU A 208 13.95 14.60 17.94
C GLU A 208 14.76 15.13 19.13
N ASN A 209 15.44 14.22 19.83
CA ASN A 209 16.45 14.53 20.82
C ASN A 209 17.67 13.63 20.63
N SER A 210 18.72 13.81 21.44
CA SER A 210 19.98 13.06 21.28
C SER A 210 19.87 11.55 21.48
N LYS A 211 18.76 11.05 22.04
CA LYS A 211 18.55 9.62 22.36
C LYS A 211 17.48 8.96 21.50
N ALA A 212 16.51 9.73 21.01
CA ALA A 212 15.34 9.19 20.33
C ALA A 212 14.75 10.14 19.29
N LYS A 213 14.17 9.55 18.25
CA LYS A 213 13.34 10.20 17.24
C LYS A 213 11.93 9.64 17.35
N HIS A 214 10.97 10.53 17.53
CA HIS A 214 9.56 10.21 17.61
C HIS A 214 8.83 10.86 16.45
N ARG A 215 7.85 10.16 15.89
CA ARG A 215 6.86 10.73 14.98
C ARG A 215 5.47 10.34 15.44
N LEU A 216 4.60 11.32 15.61
CA LEU A 216 3.17 11.11 15.88
C LEU A 216 2.41 11.63 14.67
N GLY A 217 1.37 10.93 14.21
CA GLY A 217 0.59 11.44 13.10
C GLY A 217 -0.81 10.90 13.00
N VAL A 218 -1.59 11.54 12.14
CA VAL A 218 -2.97 11.20 11.82
C VAL A 218 -3.18 11.26 10.31
N SER A 219 -4.08 10.43 9.80
CA SER A 219 -4.46 10.45 8.39
C SER A 219 -5.97 10.28 8.23
N ALA A 220 -6.48 10.82 7.14
CA ALA A 220 -7.87 10.65 6.74
C ALA A 220 -7.98 10.52 5.22
N GLN A 221 -8.92 9.72 4.76
CA GLN A 221 -9.36 9.69 3.37
C GLN A 221 -10.87 9.65 3.27
N TYR A 222 -11.42 10.28 2.25
CA TYR A 222 -12.85 10.25 1.93
C TYR A 222 -13.02 10.34 0.42
N GLY A 223 -13.82 9.45 -0.17
CA GLY A 223 -14.00 9.36 -1.62
C GLY A 223 -15.34 8.77 -2.02
N GLY A 224 -15.60 8.78 -3.32
CA GLY A 224 -16.77 8.16 -3.92
C GLY A 224 -16.50 6.70 -4.30
N LEU A 225 -17.56 5.88 -4.23
CA LEU A 225 -17.57 4.52 -4.75
C LEU A 225 -18.56 4.46 -5.91
N TYR A 226 -18.07 4.43 -7.15
CA TYR A 226 -18.93 4.31 -8.32
C TYR A 226 -19.25 2.85 -8.59
N ASN A 227 -20.53 2.48 -8.58
CA ASN A 227 -20.96 1.13 -8.92
C ASN A 227 -21.22 1.02 -10.44
N LEU A 228 -20.66 0.00 -11.08
CA LEU A 228 -20.69 -0.16 -12.55
C LEU A 228 -22.03 -0.66 -13.09
N ASP A 229 -22.87 -1.26 -12.24
CA ASP A 229 -24.15 -1.85 -12.62
C ASP A 229 -25.30 -0.88 -12.35
N THR A 230 -25.36 -0.31 -11.14
CA THR A 230 -26.39 0.68 -10.75
C THR A 230 -26.09 2.07 -11.27
N GLU A 231 -24.83 2.36 -11.63
CA GLU A 231 -24.33 3.69 -12.01
C GLU A 231 -24.48 4.75 -10.90
N GLU A 232 -24.74 4.32 -9.68
CA GLU A 232 -24.87 5.18 -8.51
C GLU A 232 -23.53 5.44 -7.82
N MET A 233 -23.46 6.56 -7.09
CA MET A 233 -22.29 6.95 -6.32
C MET A 233 -22.51 6.68 -4.83
N GLY A 234 -21.84 5.66 -4.31
CA GLY A 234 -21.62 5.44 -2.89
C GLY A 234 -20.47 6.30 -2.35
N ASN A 235 -20.04 5.99 -1.13
CA ASN A 235 -18.89 6.66 -0.50
C ASN A 235 -18.05 5.70 0.33
N HIS A 236 -16.83 6.11 0.64
CA HIS A 236 -15.98 5.43 1.61
C HIS A 236 -15.15 6.44 2.38
N TYR A 237 -14.69 6.03 3.56
CA TYR A 237 -13.72 6.78 4.34
C TYR A 237 -12.76 5.85 5.08
N ALA A 238 -11.59 6.38 5.43
CA ALA A 238 -10.73 5.78 6.44
C ALA A 238 -10.07 6.86 7.30
N LEU A 239 -9.79 6.53 8.56
CA LEU A 239 -9.12 7.38 9.54
C LEU A 239 -8.01 6.58 10.21
N ALA A 240 -6.87 7.21 10.49
CA ALA A 240 -5.77 6.56 11.21
C ALA A 240 -5.08 7.52 12.18
N ALA A 241 -4.55 6.94 13.25
CA ALA A 241 -3.57 7.57 14.13
C ALA A 241 -2.38 6.62 14.31
N TYR A 242 -1.17 7.18 14.32
CA TYR A 242 0.04 6.37 14.35
C TYR A 242 1.19 7.02 15.12
N TYR A 243 2.14 6.16 15.48
CA TYR A 243 3.34 6.50 16.22
C TYR A 243 4.54 5.70 15.72
N GLU A 244 5.65 6.39 15.47
CA GLU A 244 6.96 5.78 15.20
C GLU A 244 7.98 6.23 16.25
N LEU A 245 8.80 5.30 16.71
CA LEU A 245 9.94 5.55 17.59
C LEU A 245 11.19 4.89 17.02
N GLN A 246 12.29 5.64 16.98
CA GLN A 246 13.64 5.10 16.87
C GLN A 246 14.47 5.58 18.06
N ALA A 247 14.81 4.67 18.98
CA ALA A 247 15.62 4.94 20.16
C ALA A 247 16.88 4.07 20.14
N GLY A 248 18.00 4.64 19.67
CA GLY A 248 19.22 3.87 19.42
C GLY A 248 18.97 2.72 18.44
N GLN A 249 19.13 1.48 18.89
CA GLN A 249 18.91 0.27 18.09
C GLN A 249 17.45 -0.22 18.09
N PHE A 250 16.61 0.31 18.98
CA PHE A 250 15.23 -0.14 19.16
C PHE A 250 14.25 0.70 18.33
N GLY A 251 13.34 0.03 17.63
CA GLY A 251 12.30 0.62 16.80
C GLY A 251 10.89 0.20 17.24
N VAL A 252 9.93 1.13 17.16
CA VAL A 252 8.50 0.86 17.34
C VAL A 252 7.72 1.51 16.21
N LYS A 253 6.73 0.80 15.67
CA LYS A 253 5.68 1.32 14.80
C LYS A 253 4.33 0.88 15.36
N ALA A 254 3.42 1.81 15.59
CA ALA A 254 2.09 1.49 16.05
C ALA A 254 1.07 2.32 15.28
N GLN A 255 0.00 1.69 14.82
CA GLN A 255 -1.07 2.37 14.10
C GLN A 255 -2.42 1.73 14.44
N VAL A 256 -3.41 2.59 14.66
CA VAL A 256 -4.83 2.22 14.64
C VAL A 256 -5.49 2.87 13.44
N ALA A 257 -6.34 2.14 12.76
CA ALA A 257 -7.13 2.66 11.64
C ALA A 257 -8.58 2.16 11.74
N ASN A 258 -9.51 2.95 11.20
CA ASN A 258 -10.89 2.56 10.95
C ASN A 258 -11.23 2.89 9.51
N TYR A 259 -12.01 2.04 8.84
CA TYR A 259 -12.54 2.34 7.53
C TYR A 259 -14.00 1.90 7.40
N LYS A 260 -14.70 2.50 6.44
CA LYS A 260 -16.04 2.07 6.01
C LYS A 260 -16.22 2.29 4.51
N TYR A 261 -16.82 1.31 3.83
CA TYR A 261 -17.28 1.36 2.46
C TYR A 261 -18.80 1.27 2.44
N SER A 262 -19.46 2.24 1.80
CA SER A 262 -20.91 2.31 1.64
C SER A 262 -21.24 2.33 0.15
N ALA A 263 -21.12 1.15 -0.48
CA ALA A 263 -21.37 0.94 -1.90
C ALA A 263 -22.87 1.00 -2.24
N LYS A 264 -23.18 1.24 -3.52
CA LYS A 264 -24.54 1.21 -4.07
C LYS A 264 -24.71 -0.01 -4.96
N ASN A 265 -24.55 -1.18 -4.35
CA ASN A 265 -24.67 -2.46 -5.03
C ASN A 265 -26.12 -2.73 -5.47
N LEU A 266 -26.32 -3.73 -6.32
CA LEU A 266 -27.65 -4.23 -6.61
C LEU A 266 -28.30 -4.80 -5.33
N ASP A 267 -29.62 -4.70 -5.19
CA ASP A 267 -30.35 -5.21 -4.01
C ASP A 267 -30.09 -6.71 -3.71
N SER A 268 -29.72 -7.48 -4.73
CA SER A 268 -29.39 -8.91 -4.62
C SER A 268 -27.96 -9.19 -4.14
N GLU A 269 -27.11 -8.18 -4.05
CA GLU A 269 -25.70 -8.28 -3.69
C GLU A 269 -25.47 -7.81 -2.24
N PRO A 270 -24.47 -8.36 -1.55
CA PRO A 270 -24.20 -7.98 -0.16
C PRO A 270 -23.66 -6.55 -0.03
N GLU A 271 -24.03 -5.87 1.05
CA GLU A 271 -23.52 -4.53 1.41
C GLU A 271 -22.41 -4.58 2.48
N ASN A 272 -22.28 -5.71 3.18
CA ASN A 272 -21.35 -5.89 4.30
C ASN A 272 -19.94 -6.33 3.87
N VAL A 273 -19.70 -6.42 2.57
CA VAL A 273 -18.40 -6.74 1.96
C VAL A 273 -18.12 -5.84 0.77
N ILE A 274 -16.84 -5.69 0.44
CA ILE A 274 -16.35 -5.05 -0.78
C ILE A 274 -15.35 -5.98 -1.46
N ALA A 275 -15.33 -6.00 -2.78
CA ALA A 275 -14.29 -6.72 -3.53
C ALA A 275 -13.03 -5.85 -3.64
N MET A 276 -11.87 -6.43 -3.36
CA MET A 276 -10.56 -5.80 -3.57
C MET A 276 -9.67 -6.68 -4.41
N THR A 277 -8.74 -6.09 -5.17
CA THR A 277 -7.87 -6.86 -6.07
C THR A 277 -6.45 -6.31 -6.13
N ALA A 278 -5.48 -7.21 -6.22
CA ALA A 278 -4.10 -6.96 -6.62
C ALA A 278 -3.43 -8.29 -6.99
N TYR A 279 -2.24 -8.24 -7.61
CA TYR A 279 -1.43 -9.43 -7.89
C TYR A 279 -2.15 -10.57 -8.64
N GLY A 280 -3.12 -10.22 -9.49
CA GLY A 280 -3.78 -11.14 -10.42
C GLY A 280 -5.10 -11.74 -9.95
N ALA A 281 -5.51 -11.54 -8.68
CA ALA A 281 -6.76 -12.11 -8.18
C ALA A 281 -7.49 -11.19 -7.18
N PRO A 282 -8.83 -11.10 -7.26
CA PRO A 282 -9.64 -10.41 -6.27
C PRO A 282 -9.93 -11.31 -5.05
N TYR A 283 -10.34 -10.67 -3.95
CA TYR A 283 -10.97 -11.29 -2.78
C TYR A 283 -11.97 -10.32 -2.14
N LEU A 284 -12.71 -10.81 -1.15
CA LEU A 284 -13.65 -10.03 -0.37
C LEU A 284 -13.02 -9.52 0.93
N VAL A 285 -13.39 -8.29 1.28
CA VAL A 285 -13.02 -7.61 2.52
C VAL A 285 -14.30 -7.14 3.21
N ALA A 286 -14.36 -7.19 4.54
CA ALA A 286 -15.47 -6.60 5.29
C ALA A 286 -15.61 -5.12 4.94
N SER A 287 -16.84 -4.62 4.77
CA SER A 287 -17.05 -3.22 4.36
C SER A 287 -16.76 -2.23 5.48
N GLU A 288 -16.67 -2.66 6.75
CA GLU A 288 -16.31 -1.83 7.89
C GLU A 288 -15.46 -2.61 8.90
N ALA A 289 -14.31 -2.04 9.30
CA ALA A 289 -13.42 -2.66 10.30
C ALA A 289 -12.51 -1.64 11.00
N ASN A 290 -12.04 -2.02 12.18
CA ASN A 290 -10.90 -1.40 12.86
C ASN A 290 -9.65 -2.27 12.66
N LEU A 291 -8.50 -1.65 12.38
CA LEU A 291 -7.21 -2.32 12.29
C LEU A 291 -6.27 -1.80 13.37
N TYR A 292 -5.52 -2.72 13.95
CA TYR A 292 -4.53 -2.46 14.98
C TYR A 292 -3.23 -3.11 14.57
N THR A 293 -2.15 -2.33 14.54
CA THR A 293 -0.81 -2.83 14.19
C THR A 293 0.23 -2.38 15.19
N LEU A 294 1.15 -3.29 15.51
CA LEU A 294 2.30 -3.04 16.37
C LEU A 294 3.51 -3.78 15.83
N GLY A 295 4.53 -3.03 15.41
CA GLY A 295 5.83 -3.52 14.98
C GLY A 295 6.91 -3.14 15.99
N LEU A 296 7.71 -4.11 16.42
CA LEU A 296 8.89 -3.92 17.25
C LEU A 296 10.12 -4.39 16.49
N SER A 297 11.22 -3.64 16.57
CA SER A 297 12.49 -4.05 15.95
C SER A 297 13.70 -3.72 16.81
N TYR A 298 14.78 -4.49 16.60
CA TYR A 298 16.08 -4.25 17.20
C TYR A 298 17.20 -4.49 16.20
N THR A 299 18.07 -3.49 16.05
CA THR A 299 19.16 -3.49 15.07
C THR A 299 20.47 -3.91 15.72
N ILE A 300 21.10 -4.96 15.20
CA ILE A 300 22.37 -5.50 15.71
C ILE A 300 23.44 -5.34 14.62
N PRO A 301 24.43 -4.45 14.82
CA PRO A 301 25.58 -4.38 13.93
C PRO A 301 26.39 -5.68 13.97
N LEU A 302 26.75 -6.21 12.81
CA LEU A 302 27.51 -7.45 12.67
C LEU A 302 28.86 -7.20 11.99
N LYS A 303 29.81 -8.10 12.25
CA LYS A 303 31.10 -8.16 11.55
C LYS A 303 31.34 -9.58 11.02
N TRP A 304 30.45 -10.04 10.14
CA TRP A 304 30.47 -11.40 9.61
C TRP A 304 30.66 -11.38 8.09
N GLY A 305 31.91 -11.27 7.64
CA GLY A 305 32.23 -11.17 6.22
C GLY A 305 31.50 -9.98 5.56
N PRO A 306 30.70 -10.19 4.49
CA PRO A 306 29.95 -9.11 3.86
C PRO A 306 28.71 -8.67 4.66
N VAL A 307 28.26 -9.47 5.65
CA VAL A 307 27.07 -9.16 6.46
C VAL A 307 27.43 -8.12 7.53
N SER A 308 26.82 -6.93 7.39
CA SER A 308 27.11 -5.77 8.24
C SER A 308 26.07 -5.53 9.32
N ASN A 309 24.86 -6.07 9.16
CA ASN A 309 23.75 -5.77 10.06
C ASN A 309 22.68 -6.86 10.02
N VAL A 310 22.01 -7.06 11.16
CA VAL A 310 20.72 -7.75 11.22
C VAL A 310 19.71 -6.90 11.99
N VAL A 311 18.50 -6.79 11.45
CA VAL A 311 17.34 -6.25 12.18
C VAL A 311 16.44 -7.41 12.53
N ILE A 312 16.28 -7.71 13.82
CA ILE A 312 15.27 -8.66 14.30
C ILE A 312 13.97 -7.90 14.60
N TYR A 313 12.83 -8.51 14.31
CA TYR A 313 11.55 -7.83 14.46
C TYR A 313 10.38 -8.79 14.73
N ASN A 314 9.31 -8.21 15.26
CA ASN A 314 8.00 -8.83 15.26
C ASN A 314 6.93 -7.78 14.90
N ASP A 315 6.14 -8.08 13.87
CA ASP A 315 5.04 -7.26 13.40
C ASP A 315 3.72 -7.99 13.62
N PHE A 316 2.83 -7.39 14.42
CA PHE A 316 1.50 -7.91 14.72
C PHE A 316 0.43 -7.03 14.07
N GLY A 317 -0.63 -7.67 13.57
CA GLY A 317 -1.80 -7.03 13.00
C GLY A 317 -3.09 -7.76 13.39
N TYR A 318 -4.11 -7.00 13.76
CA TYR A 318 -5.45 -7.48 14.11
C TYR A 318 -6.49 -6.62 13.39
N MET A 319 -7.45 -7.27 12.73
CA MET A 319 -8.58 -6.63 12.06
C MET A 319 -9.87 -7.08 12.74
N ASP A 320 -10.54 -6.11 13.34
CA ASP A 320 -11.80 -6.23 14.06
C ASP A 320 -12.94 -5.78 13.15
N LYS A 321 -13.74 -6.73 12.68
CA LYS A 321 -14.78 -6.47 11.68
C LYS A 321 -16.05 -6.02 12.38
N ALA A 322 -16.77 -5.05 11.81
CA ALA A 322 -17.97 -4.51 12.44
C ALA A 322 -19.15 -5.50 12.47
N GLU A 323 -19.21 -6.40 11.47
CA GLU A 323 -20.23 -7.43 11.37
C GLU A 323 -20.05 -8.51 12.44
N SER A 324 -21.04 -8.65 13.33
CA SER A 324 -20.97 -9.56 14.49
C SER A 324 -20.83 -11.04 14.15
N ASN A 325 -21.22 -11.45 12.93
CA ASN A 325 -21.08 -12.82 12.43
C ASN A 325 -19.83 -13.02 11.58
N PHE A 326 -18.94 -12.02 11.48
CA PHE A 326 -17.66 -12.14 10.81
C PHE A 326 -16.56 -12.45 11.83
N GLU A 327 -15.66 -13.34 11.43
CA GLU A 327 -14.51 -13.72 12.25
C GLU A 327 -13.35 -12.75 12.05
N SER A 328 -12.69 -12.32 13.12
CA SER A 328 -11.54 -11.42 13.02
C SER A 328 -10.39 -12.02 12.21
N SER A 329 -9.58 -11.14 11.62
CA SER A 329 -8.36 -11.53 10.91
C SER A 329 -7.12 -11.14 11.70
N ILE A 330 -6.14 -12.04 11.77
CA ILE A 330 -4.91 -11.86 12.55
C ILE A 330 -3.71 -12.22 11.70
N MET A 331 -2.66 -11.41 11.83
CA MET A 331 -1.37 -11.64 11.21
C MET A 331 -0.26 -11.36 12.22
N ASN A 332 0.70 -12.26 12.34
CA ASN A 332 1.89 -12.07 13.16
C ASN A 332 3.11 -12.56 12.40
N VAL A 333 4.09 -11.69 12.19
CA VAL A 333 5.35 -12.04 11.52
C VAL A 333 6.50 -11.81 12.47
N THR A 334 7.23 -12.87 12.79
CA THR A 334 8.51 -12.77 13.52
C THR A 334 9.63 -13.06 12.53
N GLY A 335 10.63 -12.19 12.46
CA GLY A 335 11.65 -12.33 11.43
C GLY A 335 12.95 -11.60 11.70
N ALA A 336 13.85 -11.73 10.75
CA ALA A 336 15.14 -11.08 10.72
C ALA A 336 15.51 -10.64 9.30
N MET A 337 15.97 -9.40 9.15
CA MET A 337 16.48 -8.87 7.90
C MET A 337 18.00 -8.66 8.00
N PHE A 338 18.74 -9.37 7.15
CA PHE A 338 20.20 -9.27 7.04
C PHE A 338 20.59 -8.34 5.90
N THR A 339 21.60 -7.50 6.16
CA THR A 339 22.19 -6.62 5.15
C THR A 339 23.61 -7.06 4.83
N ALA A 340 23.89 -7.27 3.54
CA ALA A 340 25.22 -7.61 3.03
C ALA A 340 25.53 -6.77 1.77
N GLY A 341 26.11 -5.58 1.97
CA GLY A 341 26.27 -4.60 0.90
C GLY A 341 24.92 -4.24 0.27
N ASN A 342 24.77 -4.54 -1.02
CA ASN A 342 23.55 -4.31 -1.80
C ASN A 342 22.54 -5.46 -1.73
N ILE A 343 22.83 -6.49 -0.93
CA ILE A 343 21.95 -7.64 -0.73
C ILE A 343 21.19 -7.48 0.57
N TYR A 344 19.86 -7.56 0.49
CA TYR A 344 18.97 -7.59 1.64
C TYR A 344 18.24 -8.92 1.65
N THR A 345 18.28 -9.62 2.79
CA THR A 345 17.64 -10.93 2.93
C THR A 345 16.71 -10.94 4.14
N TYR A 346 15.44 -11.21 3.91
CA TYR A 346 14.41 -11.39 4.93
C TYR A 346 14.26 -12.87 5.23
N PHE A 347 14.23 -13.23 6.51
CA PHE A 347 13.82 -14.52 7.03
C PHE A 347 12.58 -14.30 7.90
N ASP A 348 11.42 -14.69 7.40
CA ASP A 348 10.13 -14.42 8.03
C ASP A 348 9.42 -15.73 8.39
N LEU A 349 8.99 -15.81 9.65
CA LEU A 349 8.00 -16.78 10.10
C LEU A 349 6.67 -16.04 10.25
N ALA A 350 5.85 -16.09 9.20
CA ALA A 350 4.55 -15.45 9.16
C ALA A 350 3.46 -16.44 9.59
N ALA A 351 2.60 -16.03 10.51
CA ALA A 351 1.46 -16.81 10.98
C ALA A 351 0.19 -15.98 10.86
N GLY A 352 -0.91 -16.61 10.43
CA GLY A 352 -2.18 -15.93 10.23
C GLY A 352 -3.40 -16.75 10.62
N LYS A 353 -4.48 -16.04 10.93
CA LYS A 353 -5.86 -16.54 10.99
C LYS A 353 -6.70 -15.67 10.09
N ASN A 354 -7.53 -16.27 9.24
CA ASN A 354 -8.38 -15.53 8.32
C ASN A 354 -7.57 -14.46 7.55
N GLN A 355 -6.40 -14.86 7.04
CA GLN A 355 -5.50 -13.99 6.27
C GLN A 355 -5.19 -14.71 4.94
N PRO A 356 -5.48 -14.09 3.78
CA PRO A 356 -5.56 -14.79 2.49
C PRO A 356 -4.21 -15.32 1.96
N TRP A 357 -3.10 -14.74 2.42
CA TRP A 357 -1.74 -15.15 2.08
C TRP A 357 -1.12 -16.15 3.07
N LEU A 358 -1.81 -16.39 4.19
CA LEU A 358 -1.40 -17.19 5.33
C LEU A 358 -2.55 -18.15 5.68
N GLY A 359 -3.01 -18.92 4.70
CA GLY A 359 -4.05 -19.93 4.86
C GLY A 359 -4.58 -20.46 3.53
N SER A 360 -5.48 -21.45 3.59
CA SER A 360 -6.13 -22.02 2.41
C SER A 360 -7.34 -21.22 1.94
N GLU A 361 -7.95 -20.43 2.83
CA GLU A 361 -9.10 -19.58 2.49
C GLU A 361 -8.60 -18.27 1.87
N TRP A 362 -8.88 -18.08 0.57
CA TRP A 362 -8.49 -16.88 -0.18
C TRP A 362 -9.62 -15.84 -0.16
N THR A 363 -10.78 -16.22 -0.67
CA THR A 363 -11.84 -15.27 -1.04
C THR A 363 -12.44 -14.55 0.16
N ASN A 364 -12.75 -15.25 1.26
CA ASN A 364 -13.51 -14.68 2.37
C ASN A 364 -12.68 -14.37 3.61
N ALA A 365 -11.36 -14.58 3.57
CA ALA A 365 -10.49 -14.43 4.72
C ALA A 365 -10.63 -13.06 5.42
N LEU A 366 -10.63 -11.96 4.66
CA LEU A 366 -10.78 -10.61 5.20
C LEU A 366 -12.25 -10.13 5.27
N ALA A 367 -13.20 -10.95 4.81
CA ALA A 367 -14.65 -10.74 4.89
C ALA A 367 -15.24 -11.59 6.03
N SER A 368 -16.15 -12.52 5.75
CA SER A 368 -16.78 -13.36 6.78
C SER A 368 -15.78 -14.18 7.61
N GLY A 369 -14.65 -14.57 7.03
CA GLY A 369 -13.68 -15.45 7.66
C GLY A 369 -14.23 -16.86 7.88
N THR A 370 -13.36 -17.74 8.38
CA THR A 370 -13.71 -19.12 8.76
C THR A 370 -13.87 -19.19 10.27
N LEU A 371 -15.03 -19.67 10.74
CA LEU A 371 -15.28 -19.95 12.15
C LEU A 371 -14.23 -20.94 12.68
N ASP A 372 -13.68 -20.65 13.85
CA ASP A 372 -12.61 -21.45 14.49
C ASP A 372 -11.38 -21.68 13.58
N ALA A 373 -11.05 -20.68 12.74
CA ALA A 373 -9.89 -20.73 11.86
C ALA A 373 -8.62 -21.15 12.63
N LYS A 374 -7.94 -22.16 12.09
CA LYS A 374 -6.64 -22.60 12.60
C LYS A 374 -5.58 -21.56 12.25
N TRP A 375 -4.53 -21.52 13.07
CA TRP A 375 -3.32 -20.81 12.70
C TRP A 375 -2.64 -21.55 11.55
N GLU A 376 -2.38 -20.80 10.49
CA GLU A 376 -1.58 -21.25 9.35
C GLU A 376 -0.28 -20.46 9.32
N MET A 377 0.79 -21.10 8.89
CA MET A 377 2.15 -20.59 8.96
C MET A 377 2.84 -20.69 7.60
N ARG A 378 3.56 -19.62 7.25
CA ARG A 378 4.45 -19.57 6.11
C ARG A 378 5.85 -19.18 6.58
N PHE A 379 6.81 -20.07 6.39
CA PHE A 379 8.21 -19.71 6.45
C PHE A 379 8.65 -19.16 5.09
N ASN A 380 9.28 -18.00 5.08
CA ASN A 380 9.58 -17.23 3.89
C ASN A 380 11.01 -16.68 3.95
N ILE A 381 11.79 -16.89 2.89
CA ILE A 381 13.09 -16.26 2.70
C ILE A 381 13.04 -15.43 1.43
N ASN A 382 13.16 -14.11 1.55
CA ASN A 382 13.25 -13.23 0.40
C ASN A 382 14.67 -12.68 0.29
N VAL A 383 15.34 -12.93 -0.82
CA VAL A 383 16.69 -12.43 -1.10
C VAL A 383 16.60 -11.45 -2.25
N GLY A 384 17.12 -10.23 -2.06
CA GLY A 384 17.13 -9.21 -3.09
C GLY A 384 18.49 -8.54 -3.25
N TYR A 385 18.96 -8.39 -4.49
CA TYR A 385 20.07 -7.52 -4.86
C TYR A 385 19.54 -6.21 -5.43
N TYR A 386 20.03 -5.09 -4.93
CA TYR A 386 19.57 -3.74 -5.28
C TYR A 386 20.74 -2.93 -5.86
N PHE A 387 20.51 -2.23 -6.97
CA PHE A 387 21.56 -1.44 -7.64
C PHE A 387 21.10 -0.03 -7.94
#